data_AF-A0A2U3IBR6-F1
#
_entry.id   AF-A0A2U3IBR6-F1
#
_cell.length_a   1.000
_cell.length_b   1.000
_cell.length_c   1.000
_cell.angle_alpha   90.00
_cell.angle_beta   90.00
_cell.angle_gamma   90.00
#
_symmetry.space_group_name_H-M   'P 1'
#
loop_
_entity.id
_entity.type
_entity.pdbx_description
1 polymer ?
#
loop_
_entity_poly.entity_id
_entity_poly.type
_entity_poly.pdbx_seq_one_letter_code
_entity_poly.pdbx_strand_id
1 'polypeptide(L)'
;MNPRTRHLLLALLTIPLAYLAGCTSYYKNAEACKDKVRADYPDAASAPLKITGSGTSYHGLRVVVHGTIQNPPKPPATKPAMVPAAAECTFSETSMTGFQWLVPAKLAPKPPVASDE
;
A
#
# COMPACT_ATOMS: atom_id res chain seq x y z
N MET A 1 41.72 25.82 -7.89
CA MET A 1 40.37 25.76 -7.26
C MET A 1 40.52 25.74 -5.76
N ASN A 2 39.92 26.70 -5.05
CA ASN A 2 40.04 26.84 -3.60
C ASN A 2 39.32 25.66 -2.89
N PRO A 3 39.96 24.96 -1.92
CA PRO A 3 39.33 23.85 -1.20
C PRO A 3 37.99 24.26 -0.55
N ARG A 4 37.86 25.51 -0.09
CA ARG A 4 36.60 26.04 0.45
C ARG A 4 35.47 26.10 -0.59
N THR A 5 35.78 26.49 -1.82
CA THR A 5 34.80 26.51 -2.93
C THR A 5 34.41 25.10 -3.36
N ARG A 6 35.34 24.14 -3.29
CA ARG A 6 35.08 22.71 -3.56
C ARG A 6 34.13 22.10 -2.53
N HIS A 7 34.31 22.43 -1.24
CA HIS A 7 33.41 21.97 -0.17
C HIS A 7 32.02 22.63 -0.24
N LEU A 8 31.94 23.92 -0.59
CA LEU A 8 30.65 24.62 -0.80
C LEU A 8 29.85 24.02 -1.96
N LEU A 9 30.50 23.69 -3.09
CA LEU A 9 29.87 23.04 -4.24
C LEU A 9 29.38 21.62 -3.92
N LEU A 10 30.16 20.85 -3.16
CA LEU A 10 29.77 19.51 -2.70
C LEU A 10 28.56 19.56 -1.77
N ALA A 11 28.50 20.55 -0.85
CA ALA A 11 27.35 20.72 0.03
C ALA A 11 26.07 21.09 -0.73
N LEU A 12 26.14 22.00 -1.70
CA LEU A 12 25.01 22.44 -2.52
C LEU A 12 24.39 21.33 -3.40
N LEU A 13 25.19 20.35 -3.83
CA LEU A 13 24.71 19.24 -4.66
C LEU A 13 24.04 18.10 -3.87
N THR A 14 24.27 17.97 -2.56
CA THR A 14 23.71 16.87 -1.75
C THR A 14 22.25 17.08 -1.36
N ILE A 15 21.84 18.34 -1.19
CA ILE A 15 20.47 18.71 -0.80
C ILE A 15 19.43 18.20 -1.83
N PRO A 16 19.55 18.44 -3.15
CA PRO A 16 18.55 17.95 -4.10
C PRO A 16 18.47 16.42 -4.20
N LEU A 17 19.56 15.68 -3.97
CA LEU A 17 19.54 14.22 -4.04
C LEU A 17 18.73 13.58 -2.92
N ALA A 18 18.75 14.14 -1.71
CA ALA A 18 17.98 13.63 -0.58
C ALA A 18 16.46 13.75 -0.80
N TYR A 19 16.01 14.84 -1.44
CA TYR A 19 14.60 15.01 -1.80
C TYR A 19 14.14 14.00 -2.87
N LEU A 20 15.02 13.64 -3.80
CA LEU A 20 14.71 12.66 -4.84
C LEU A 20 14.57 11.24 -4.26
N ALA A 21 15.40 10.87 -3.29
CA ALA A 21 15.35 9.54 -2.67
C ALA A 21 13.99 9.25 -2.02
N GLY A 22 13.44 10.20 -1.26
CA GLY A 22 12.12 10.06 -0.61
C GLY A 22 10.95 9.97 -1.59
N CYS A 23 11.02 10.69 -2.72
CA CYS A 23 10.04 10.55 -3.79
C CYS A 23 10.08 9.15 -4.43
N THR A 24 11.26 8.54 -4.55
CA THR A 24 11.35 7.18 -5.12
C THR A 24 10.81 6.11 -4.18
N SER A 25 11.01 6.22 -2.86
CA SER A 25 10.44 5.24 -1.91
C SER A 25 8.92 5.33 -1.88
N TYR A 26 8.37 6.54 -1.95
CA TYR A 26 6.92 6.75 -2.00
C TYR A 26 6.25 5.95 -3.13
N TYR A 27 6.73 6.08 -4.38
CA TYR A 27 6.13 5.37 -5.51
C TYR A 27 6.43 3.87 -5.47
N LYS A 28 7.66 3.47 -5.11
CA LYS A 28 8.04 2.06 -5.02
C LYS A 28 7.18 1.31 -4.00
N ASN A 29 6.99 1.89 -2.82
CA ASN A 29 6.20 1.27 -1.75
C ASN A 29 4.72 1.22 -2.12
N ALA A 30 4.21 2.25 -2.82
CA ALA A 30 2.84 2.24 -3.32
C ALA A 30 2.58 1.07 -4.27
N GLU A 31 3.46 0.88 -5.26
CA GLU A 31 3.33 -0.23 -6.21
C GLU A 31 3.58 -1.58 -5.55
N ALA A 32 4.60 -1.71 -4.70
CA ALA A 32 4.86 -2.93 -3.94
C ALA A 32 3.66 -3.34 -3.08
N CYS A 33 2.96 -2.38 -2.49
CA CYS A 33 1.74 -2.67 -1.75
C CYS A 33 0.61 -3.13 -2.66
N LYS A 34 0.39 -2.48 -3.81
CA LYS A 34 -0.63 -2.93 -4.79
C LYS A 34 -0.35 -4.35 -5.27
N ASP A 35 0.91 -4.69 -5.51
CA ASP A 35 1.30 -6.03 -5.94
C ASP A 35 1.10 -7.06 -4.83
N LYS A 36 1.46 -6.72 -3.59
CA LYS A 36 1.17 -7.58 -2.44
C LYS A 36 -0.33 -7.80 -2.27
N VAL A 37 -1.16 -6.76 -2.42
CA VAL A 37 -2.62 -6.86 -2.35
C VAL A 37 -3.17 -7.82 -3.40
N ARG A 38 -2.70 -7.73 -4.65
CA ARG A 38 -3.11 -8.65 -5.71
C ARG A 38 -2.67 -10.09 -5.42
N ALA A 39 -1.44 -10.26 -4.95
CA ALA A 39 -0.87 -11.58 -4.68
C ALA A 39 -1.51 -12.26 -3.46
N ASP A 40 -1.92 -11.48 -2.46
CA ASP A 40 -2.55 -12.01 -1.24
C ASP A 40 -4.04 -12.31 -1.43
N TYR A 41 -4.67 -11.72 -2.43
CA TYR A 41 -6.12 -11.86 -2.62
C TYR A 41 -6.49 -13.27 -3.11
N PRO A 42 -7.19 -14.08 -2.29
CA PRO A 42 -7.40 -15.50 -2.59
C PRO A 42 -8.46 -15.77 -3.68
N ASP A 43 -9.41 -14.84 -3.85
CA ASP A 43 -10.60 -15.05 -4.68
C ASP A 43 -10.48 -14.38 -6.07
N ALA A 44 -9.27 -14.14 -6.57
CA ALA A 44 -9.03 -13.37 -7.80
C ALA A 44 -9.79 -13.92 -9.02
N ALA A 45 -9.94 -15.25 -9.11
CA ALA A 45 -10.61 -15.92 -10.23
C ALA A 45 -12.15 -15.84 -10.15
N SER A 46 -12.73 -15.89 -8.96
CA SER A 46 -14.19 -15.98 -8.76
C SER A 46 -14.83 -14.62 -8.46
N ALA A 47 -14.09 -13.71 -7.86
CA ALA A 47 -14.54 -12.37 -7.51
C ALA A 47 -13.41 -11.36 -7.75
N PRO A 48 -13.21 -10.85 -8.98
CA PRO A 48 -12.06 -10.02 -9.29
C PRO A 48 -11.95 -8.76 -8.42
N LEU A 49 -10.76 -8.50 -7.90
CA LEU A 49 -10.42 -7.26 -7.18
C LEU A 49 -9.92 -6.21 -8.17
N LYS A 50 -10.65 -5.09 -8.28
CA LYS A 50 -10.23 -3.91 -9.02
C LYS A 50 -9.65 -2.88 -8.05
N ILE A 51 -8.33 -2.66 -8.10
CA ILE A 51 -7.69 -1.57 -7.36
C ILE A 51 -8.14 -0.24 -7.96
N THR A 52 -8.66 0.66 -7.12
CA THR A 52 -9.13 2.00 -7.51
C THR A 52 -8.13 3.09 -7.16
N GLY A 53 -7.21 2.84 -6.24
CA GLY A 53 -6.14 3.77 -5.91
C GLY A 53 -5.37 3.34 -4.66
N SER A 54 -4.50 4.22 -4.19
CA SER A 54 -3.76 4.04 -2.94
C SER A 54 -3.53 5.39 -2.27
N GLY A 55 -3.74 5.45 -0.96
CA GLY A 55 -3.26 6.51 -0.10
C GLY A 55 -1.92 6.12 0.50
N THR A 56 -1.01 7.07 0.63
CA THR A 56 0.38 6.84 1.03
C THR A 56 0.75 7.90 2.03
N SER A 57 1.28 7.47 3.16
CA SER A 57 1.84 8.35 4.18
C SER A 57 3.22 8.88 3.76
N TYR A 58 3.79 9.76 4.57
CA TYR A 58 5.10 10.39 4.34
C TYR A 58 6.17 9.35 4.01
N HIS A 59 6.94 9.60 2.94
CA HIS A 59 7.96 8.70 2.35
C HIS A 59 7.47 7.29 1.97
N GLY A 60 6.17 7.03 1.95
CA GLY A 60 5.61 5.71 1.66
C GLY A 60 5.75 4.71 2.81
N LEU A 61 5.96 5.17 4.06
CA LEU A 61 6.11 4.28 5.23
C LEU A 61 4.83 3.49 5.56
N ARG A 62 3.67 4.05 5.22
CA ARG A 62 2.37 3.36 5.31
C ARG A 62 1.62 3.59 4.02
N VAL A 63 1.10 2.53 3.42
CA VAL A 63 0.35 2.58 2.18
C VAL A 63 -0.97 1.87 2.41
N VAL A 64 -2.08 2.55 2.15
CA VAL A 64 -3.41 1.94 2.13
C VAL A 64 -3.86 1.86 0.68
N VAL A 65 -3.99 0.65 0.16
CA VAL A 65 -4.54 0.38 -1.17
C VAL A 65 -6.04 0.21 -1.04
N HIS A 66 -6.79 0.86 -1.92
CA HIS A 66 -8.24 0.76 -1.99
C HIS A 66 -8.67 0.14 -3.31
N GLY A 67 -9.79 -0.58 -3.28
CA GLY A 67 -10.34 -1.23 -4.44
C GLY A 67 -11.78 -1.67 -4.24
N THR A 68 -12.27 -2.43 -5.20
CA THR A 68 -13.61 -3.00 -5.17
C THR A 68 -13.57 -4.42 -5.70
N ILE A 69 -14.16 -5.33 -4.95
CA ILE A 69 -14.34 -6.73 -5.30
C ILE A 69 -15.68 -6.86 -6.04
N GLN A 70 -15.65 -7.51 -7.19
CA GLN A 70 -16.87 -7.83 -7.96
C GLN A 70 -17.34 -9.23 -7.58
N ASN A 71 -18.25 -9.33 -6.62
CA ASN A 71 -18.81 -10.62 -6.24
C ASN A 71 -19.82 -11.09 -7.29
N PRO A 72 -19.82 -12.38 -7.63
CA PRO A 72 -20.78 -12.94 -8.58
C PRO A 72 -22.22 -12.75 -8.06
N PRO A 73 -23.21 -12.59 -8.96
CA PRO A 73 -24.60 -12.49 -8.57
C PRO A 73 -25.02 -13.73 -7.76
N LYS A 74 -25.63 -13.50 -6.60
CA LYS A 74 -26.26 -14.57 -5.81
C LYS A 74 -27.78 -14.51 -6.05
N PRO A 75 -28.44 -15.61 -6.46
CA PRO A 75 -29.89 -15.62 -6.66
C PRO A 75 -30.64 -15.09 -5.43
N PRO A 76 -31.68 -14.26 -5.60
CA PRO A 76 -32.35 -13.89 -6.86
C PRO A 76 -31.70 -12.72 -7.63
N ALA A 77 -30.59 -12.16 -7.13
CA ALA A 77 -29.96 -11.03 -7.78
C ALA A 77 -29.29 -11.44 -9.10
N THR A 78 -29.48 -10.62 -10.13
CA THR A 78 -28.92 -10.81 -11.47
C THR A 78 -27.68 -9.97 -11.73
N LYS A 79 -27.38 -9.00 -10.85
CA LYS A 79 -26.24 -8.08 -10.98
C LYS A 79 -25.12 -8.46 -9.99
N PRO A 80 -23.84 -8.31 -10.37
CA PRO A 80 -22.72 -8.45 -9.45
C PRO A 80 -22.81 -7.44 -8.30
N ALA A 81 -22.40 -7.86 -7.11
CA ALA A 81 -22.31 -6.97 -5.95
C ALA A 81 -20.90 -6.37 -5.86
N MET A 82 -20.83 -5.05 -5.77
CA MET A 82 -19.58 -4.31 -5.62
C MET A 82 -19.26 -4.14 -4.14
N VAL A 83 -18.21 -4.80 -3.66
CA VAL A 83 -17.81 -4.75 -2.25
C VAL A 83 -16.51 -3.94 -2.09
N PRO A 84 -16.48 -2.90 -1.24
CA PRO A 84 -15.26 -2.16 -0.95
C PRO A 84 -14.18 -3.07 -0.35
N ALA A 85 -12.95 -2.90 -0.82
CA ALA A 85 -11.78 -3.59 -0.30
C ALA A 85 -10.68 -2.58 0.00
N ALA A 86 -9.95 -2.80 1.08
CA ALA A 86 -8.76 -2.02 1.40
C ALA A 86 -7.78 -2.87 2.20
N ALA A 87 -6.50 -2.61 1.99
CA ALA A 87 -5.41 -3.24 2.71
C ALA A 87 -4.34 -2.20 3.01
N GLU A 88 -3.67 -2.38 4.13
CA GLU A 88 -2.54 -1.58 4.57
C GLU A 88 -1.24 -2.38 4.44
N CYS A 89 -0.20 -1.72 3.94
CA CYS A 89 1.17 -2.17 4.03
C CYS A 89 1.99 -1.15 4.82
N THR A 90 2.86 -1.64 5.69
CA THR A 90 3.85 -0.82 6.40
C THR A 90 5.23 -1.11 5.86
N PHE A 91 6.10 -0.10 5.84
CA PHE A 91 7.44 -0.18 5.29
C PHE A 91 8.47 0.45 6.24
N SER A 92 9.66 -0.14 6.25
CA SER A 92 10.88 0.51 6.70
C SER A 92 11.69 0.84 5.45
N GLU A 93 11.80 2.13 5.13
CA GLU A 93 12.36 2.64 3.87
C GLU A 93 11.64 2.07 2.64
N THR A 94 12.18 1.01 2.02
CA THR A 94 11.61 0.31 0.86
C THR A 94 11.27 -1.15 1.12
N SER A 95 11.54 -1.63 2.34
CA SER A 95 11.26 -3.01 2.74
C SER A 95 9.92 -3.09 3.46
N MET A 96 9.00 -3.92 2.95
CA MET A 96 7.69 -4.14 3.58
C MET A 96 7.87 -4.87 4.90
N THR A 97 7.37 -4.27 5.99
CA THR A 97 7.45 -4.82 7.34
C THR A 97 6.13 -5.43 7.81
N GLY A 98 5.03 -5.08 7.15
CA GLY A 98 3.70 -5.54 7.53
C GLY A 98 2.71 -5.43 6.38
N PHE A 99 1.70 -6.30 6.43
CA PHE A 99 0.58 -6.32 5.52
C PHE A 99 -0.67 -6.77 6.29
N GLN A 100 -1.76 -6.05 6.14
CA GLN A 100 -3.07 -6.48 6.65
C GLN A 100 -4.20 -6.00 5.76
N TRP A 101 -5.22 -6.83 5.60
CA TRP A 101 -6.50 -6.37 5.07
C TRP A 101 -7.22 -5.52 6.11
N LEU A 102 -7.82 -4.42 5.68
CA LEU A 102 -8.67 -3.56 6.49
C LEU A 102 -10.14 -3.95 6.28
N VAL A 103 -10.52 -4.17 5.01
CA VAL A 103 -11.86 -4.58 4.59
C VAL A 103 -11.77 -5.39 3.29
N PRO A 104 -12.78 -6.23 2.98
CA PRO A 104 -13.92 -6.61 3.82
C PRO A 104 -13.54 -7.52 5.01
N ALA A 105 -14.45 -7.64 6.00
CA ALA A 105 -14.21 -8.39 7.24
C ALA A 105 -13.80 -9.86 7.04
N LYS A 106 -14.14 -10.47 5.89
CA LYS A 106 -13.71 -11.83 5.53
C LYS A 106 -12.18 -11.94 5.33
N LEU A 107 -11.54 -10.84 4.92
CA LEU A 107 -10.11 -10.76 4.65
C LEU A 107 -9.36 -10.13 5.83
N ALA A 108 -10.01 -9.20 6.54
CA ALA A 108 -9.41 -8.52 7.67
C ALA A 108 -9.07 -9.50 8.80
N PRO A 109 -7.97 -9.26 9.55
CA PRO A 109 -7.65 -10.03 10.74
C PRO A 109 -8.85 -10.07 11.70
N LYS A 110 -9.09 -11.25 12.30
CA LYS A 110 -10.14 -11.39 13.31
C LYS A 110 -9.75 -10.54 14.54
N PRO A 111 -10.67 -9.75 15.12
CA PRO A 111 -10.39 -9.05 16.36
C PRO A 111 -9.95 -10.04 17.44
N PRO A 112 -9.00 -9.67 18.31
CA PRO A 112 -8.69 -10.50 19.47
C PRO A 112 -9.97 -10.70 20.27
N VAL A 113 -10.30 -11.96 20.57
CA VAL A 113 -11.40 -12.27 21.48
C VAL A 113 -10.97 -11.68 22.82
N ALA A 114 -11.74 -10.72 23.35
CA ALA A 114 -11.51 -10.23 24.70
C ALA A 114 -11.51 -11.47 25.61
N SER A 115 -10.38 -11.75 26.24
CA SER A 115 -10.34 -12.69 27.35
C SER A 115 -11.21 -12.08 28.44
N ASP A 116 -12.43 -12.60 28.58
CA ASP A 116 -13.22 -12.46 29.80
C ASP A 116 -12.40 -13.13 30.91
N GLU A 117 -11.63 -12.33 31.65
CA GLU A 117 -10.99 -12.73 32.91
C GLU A 117 -11.91 -12.38 34.08
#